data_AF-A0A197JIH0-F1
#
_entry.id   AF-A0A197JIH0-F1
#
_cell.length_a   1.000
_cell.length_b   1.000
_cell.length_c   1.000
_cell.angle_alpha   90.00
_cell.angle_beta   90.00
_cell.angle_gamma   90.00
#
_symmetry.space_group_name_H-M   'P 1'
#
loop_
_entity.id
_entity.type
_entity.pdbx_description
1 polymer ?
#
loop_
_entity_poly.entity_id
_entity_poly.type
_entity_poly.pdbx_seq_one_letter_code
_entity_poly.pdbx_strand_id
1 'polypeptide(L)'
;MSPTGVTPGAANQAATQRLVATRIYIQTEIDFKSVNLAPNSTALDALHMLQERGAFGQPGDGRYHDRWTIFEYSKEFLIERPLRDFEVILDVMKTWEADKDNKMICKPFPARNELTAQEVVRLVGPAGQESFVRPHGWVHIEMKKSKWVKRYLHITDTAVYHSKDAKKAPTKFGFALKSSDRIHLFETPEDDYIHYICTDSGESLREWLAGLRAAKVRYNLLASRNILSI
;
A
#
# COMPACT_ATOMS: atom_id res chain seq x y z
N MET A 1 31.15 58.71 -13.98
CA MET A 1 30.29 57.58 -14.44
C MET A 1 31.23 56.55 -15.07
N SER A 2 31.41 55.31 -14.65
CA SER A 2 30.92 54.46 -13.56
C SER A 2 31.87 53.23 -13.55
N PRO A 3 32.19 52.58 -12.41
CA PRO A 3 32.86 51.28 -12.45
C PRO A 3 31.82 50.16 -12.54
N THR A 4 32.05 49.23 -13.46
CA THR A 4 31.26 48.01 -13.67
C THR A 4 31.48 47.03 -12.52
N GLY A 5 30.48 46.91 -11.64
CA GLY A 5 30.42 45.85 -10.63
C GLY A 5 30.03 44.51 -11.26
N VAL A 6 30.91 43.53 -11.15
CA VAL A 6 30.60 42.12 -11.42
C VAL A 6 29.91 41.57 -10.17
N THR A 7 28.62 41.29 -10.25
CA THR A 7 27.89 40.58 -9.20
C THR A 7 28.28 39.09 -9.26
N PRO A 8 28.76 38.46 -8.17
CA PRO A 8 28.99 37.03 -8.17
C PRO A 8 27.64 36.31 -8.27
N GLY A 9 27.51 35.43 -9.26
CA GLY A 9 26.35 34.56 -9.41
C GLY A 9 26.11 33.76 -8.14
N ALA A 10 24.89 33.84 -7.61
CA ALA A 10 24.44 33.00 -6.52
C ALA A 10 24.57 31.53 -6.95
N ALA A 11 25.54 30.83 -6.37
CA ALA A 11 25.63 29.39 -6.48
C ALA A 11 24.35 28.80 -5.88
N ASN A 12 23.52 28.22 -6.74
CA ASN A 12 22.32 27.51 -6.34
C ASN A 12 22.76 26.25 -5.58
N GLN A 13 22.87 26.34 -4.25
CA GLN A 13 23.15 25.19 -3.41
C GLN A 13 21.92 24.27 -3.47
N ALA A 14 22.01 23.22 -4.30
CA ALA A 14 21.08 22.11 -4.24
C ALA A 14 21.17 21.52 -2.83
N ALA A 15 20.12 21.72 -2.03
CA ALA A 15 20.07 21.19 -0.68
C ALA A 15 20.28 19.66 -0.72
N THR A 16 21.34 19.17 -0.08
CA THR A 16 21.61 17.74 0.03
C THR A 16 20.46 17.08 0.78
N GLN A 17 19.60 16.36 0.05
CA GLN A 17 18.49 15.64 0.67
C GLN A 17 19.03 14.58 1.64
N ARG A 18 18.58 14.63 2.89
CA ARG A 18 18.96 13.65 3.91
C ARG A 18 18.37 12.29 3.57
N LEU A 19 19.23 11.30 3.40
CA LEU A 19 18.82 9.91 3.23
C LEU A 19 18.50 9.27 4.59
N VAL A 20 17.50 8.39 4.60
CA VAL A 20 17.04 7.64 5.78
C VAL A 20 17.43 6.17 5.61
N ALA A 21 18.37 5.70 6.43
CA ALA A 21 18.75 4.29 6.47
C ALA A 21 17.59 3.46 7.03
N THR A 22 17.09 2.51 6.24
CA THR A 22 15.90 1.71 6.55
C THR A 22 16.19 0.24 6.34
N ARG A 23 15.79 -0.60 7.29
CA ARG A 23 15.91 -2.06 7.18
C ARG A 23 14.71 -2.61 6.41
N ILE A 24 14.98 -3.43 5.39
CA ILE A 24 13.98 -4.22 4.70
C ILE A 24 14.36 -5.70 4.87
N TYR A 25 13.44 -6.45 5.49
CA TYR A 25 13.59 -7.86 5.82
C TYR A 25 13.35 -8.73 4.58
N ILE A 26 14.04 -9.87 4.45
CA ILE A 26 14.00 -10.73 3.26
C ILE A 26 13.33 -12.05 3.62
N GLN A 27 12.14 -12.30 3.06
CA GLN A 27 11.24 -13.44 3.29
C GLN A 27 10.72 -13.62 4.73
N THR A 28 11.58 -13.45 5.72
CA THR A 28 11.34 -13.64 7.15
C THR A 28 11.79 -12.41 7.92
N GLU A 29 11.47 -12.32 9.21
CA GLU A 29 11.87 -11.20 10.08
C GLU A 29 13.32 -11.31 10.60
N ILE A 30 14.15 -12.18 10.00
CA ILE A 30 15.51 -12.49 10.49
C ILE A 30 16.58 -11.84 9.61
N ASP A 31 16.59 -12.17 8.32
CA ASP A 31 17.54 -11.60 7.36
C ASP A 31 17.02 -10.26 6.84
N PHE A 32 17.90 -9.27 6.71
CA PHE A 32 17.54 -7.95 6.18
C PHE A 32 18.71 -7.30 5.45
N LYS A 33 18.37 -6.40 4.53
CA LYS A 33 19.33 -5.43 3.97
C LYS A 33 18.93 -4.03 4.43
N SER A 34 19.92 -3.19 4.70
CA SER A 34 19.68 -1.77 4.94
C SER A 34 19.77 -1.01 3.62
N VAL A 35 18.79 -0.19 3.30
CA VAL A 35 18.75 0.69 2.12
C VAL A 35 18.68 2.14 2.57
N ASN A 36 19.20 3.06 1.75
CA ASN A 36 19.20 4.49 2.05
C ASN A 36 18.10 5.16 1.23
N LEU A 37 16.99 5.51 1.88
CA LEU A 37 15.81 6.06 1.21
C LEU A 37 15.88 7.58 1.16
N ALA A 38 15.68 8.16 -0.02
CA ALA A 38 15.38 9.57 -0.19
C ALA A 38 13.91 9.83 0.17
N PRO A 39 13.51 11.10 0.43
CA PRO A 39 12.13 11.45 0.78
C PRO A 39 11.06 10.95 -0.21
N ASN A 40 11.41 10.77 -1.48
CA ASN A 40 10.55 10.29 -2.55
C ASN A 40 10.86 8.86 -3.03
N SER A 41 11.72 8.12 -2.32
CA SER A 41 12.06 6.75 -2.71
C SER A 41 10.83 5.84 -2.64
N THR A 42 10.52 5.25 -3.79
CA THR A 42 9.37 4.37 -3.99
C THR A 42 9.70 2.92 -3.60
N ALA A 43 8.67 2.08 -3.56
CA ALA A 43 8.85 0.64 -3.40
C ALA A 43 9.70 0.02 -4.51
N LEU A 44 9.56 0.51 -5.75
CA LEU A 44 10.38 0.06 -6.87
C LEU A 44 11.86 0.45 -6.71
N ASP A 45 12.15 1.67 -6.27
CA ASP A 45 13.52 2.12 -6.01
C ASP A 45 14.19 1.23 -4.95
N ALA A 46 13.47 0.93 -3.87
CA ALA A 46 13.98 0.05 -2.83
C ALA A 46 14.19 -1.39 -3.31
N LEU A 47 13.33 -1.93 -4.19
CA LEU A 47 13.57 -3.23 -4.82
C LEU A 47 14.88 -3.25 -5.63
N HIS A 48 15.18 -2.18 -6.39
CA HIS A 48 16.44 -2.06 -7.11
C HIS A 48 17.64 -1.98 -6.14
N MET A 49 17.54 -1.18 -5.07
CA MET A 49 18.60 -1.12 -4.05
C MET A 49 18.84 -2.46 -3.36
N LEU A 50 17.79 -3.28 -3.17
CA LEU A 50 17.91 -4.63 -2.63
C LEU A 50 18.61 -5.57 -3.63
N GLN A 51 18.25 -5.48 -4.91
CA GLN A 51 18.88 -6.25 -5.98
C GLN A 51 20.39 -5.93 -6.08
N GLU A 52 20.76 -4.65 -6.06
CA GLU A 52 22.17 -4.19 -6.07
C GLU A 52 22.96 -4.70 -4.86
N ARG A 53 22.28 -4.97 -3.74
CA ARG A 53 22.85 -5.55 -2.52
C ARG A 53 22.81 -7.07 -2.48
N GLY A 54 22.48 -7.72 -3.61
CA GLY A 54 22.47 -9.17 -3.76
C GLY A 54 21.39 -9.88 -2.93
N ALA A 55 20.25 -9.24 -2.69
CA ALA A 55 19.19 -9.80 -1.85
C ALA A 55 18.44 -11.00 -2.48
N PHE A 56 18.44 -11.12 -3.82
CA PHE A 56 17.48 -11.97 -4.54
C PHE A 56 18.07 -13.21 -5.22
N GLY A 57 19.34 -13.54 -4.99
CA GLY A 57 20.02 -14.62 -5.70
C GLY A 57 20.14 -14.35 -7.21
N GLN A 58 20.76 -15.27 -7.94
CA GLN A 58 20.85 -15.22 -9.41
C GLN A 58 19.98 -16.30 -10.05
N PRO A 59 19.58 -16.18 -11.33
CA PRO A 59 18.86 -17.25 -12.02
C PRO A 59 19.58 -18.60 -11.87
N GLY A 60 18.87 -19.61 -11.32
CA GLY A 60 19.44 -20.91 -10.97
C GLY A 60 19.70 -21.11 -9.47
N ASP A 61 19.70 -20.05 -8.67
CA ASP A 61 19.65 -20.12 -7.20
C ASP A 61 18.21 -20.45 -6.74
N GLY A 62 18.06 -21.30 -5.71
CA GLY A 62 16.76 -21.55 -5.07
C GLY A 62 16.14 -20.33 -4.39
N ARG A 63 16.93 -19.27 -4.17
CA ARG A 63 16.45 -17.96 -3.68
C ARG A 63 15.94 -17.04 -4.79
N TYR A 64 16.17 -17.37 -6.06
CA TYR A 64 15.75 -16.52 -7.17
C TYR A 64 14.24 -16.56 -7.40
N HIS A 65 13.65 -15.37 -7.45
CA HIS A 65 12.26 -15.17 -7.83
C HIS A 65 12.16 -13.96 -8.76
N ASP A 66 11.27 -14.04 -9.75
CA ASP A 66 10.99 -12.97 -10.71
C ASP A 66 9.96 -11.94 -10.18
N ARG A 67 9.42 -12.17 -8.98
CA ARG A 67 8.26 -11.45 -8.42
C ARG A 67 8.45 -10.94 -7.00
N TRP A 68 9.65 -10.48 -6.68
CA TRP A 68 9.92 -9.83 -5.41
C TRP A 68 9.06 -8.57 -5.23
N THR A 69 8.48 -8.45 -4.04
CA THR A 69 7.54 -7.40 -3.68
C THR A 69 7.80 -6.95 -2.26
N ILE A 70 7.79 -5.65 -2.00
CA ILE A 70 7.86 -5.10 -0.65
C ILE A 70 6.46 -5.13 -0.04
N PHE A 71 6.37 -5.60 1.20
CA PHE A 71 5.17 -5.62 2.01
C PHE A 71 5.38 -4.72 3.24
N GLU A 72 4.31 -4.05 3.64
CA GLU A 72 4.14 -3.55 5.00
C GLU A 72 3.55 -4.70 5.83
N TYR A 73 4.19 -5.02 6.95
CA TYR A 73 3.70 -5.98 7.92
C TYR A 73 3.41 -5.28 9.25
N SER A 74 2.16 -5.39 9.71
CA SER A 74 1.76 -4.94 11.03
C SER A 74 1.64 -6.12 11.98
N LYS A 75 2.60 -6.19 12.91
CA LYS A 75 2.72 -7.31 13.85
C LYS A 75 1.60 -7.36 14.87
N GLU A 76 1.13 -6.20 15.33
CA GLU A 76 0.02 -6.11 16.28
C GLU A 76 -1.28 -6.72 15.72
N PHE A 77 -1.59 -6.42 14.46
CA PHE A 77 -2.81 -6.89 13.80
C PHE A 77 -2.62 -8.19 13.00
N LEU A 78 -1.38 -8.69 12.91
CA LEU A 78 -1.00 -9.85 12.10
C LEU A 78 -1.46 -9.73 10.63
N ILE A 79 -1.43 -8.51 10.09
CA ILE A 79 -1.79 -8.24 8.70
C ILE A 79 -0.57 -7.79 7.92
N GLU A 80 -0.60 -8.06 6.62
CA GLU A 80 0.37 -7.54 5.66
C GLU A 80 -0.33 -7.09 4.40
N ARG A 81 0.29 -6.14 3.69
CA ARG A 81 -0.14 -5.75 2.35
C ARG A 81 1.07 -5.54 1.45
N PRO A 82 0.99 -5.93 0.17
CA PRO A 82 2.02 -5.54 -0.79
C PRO A 82 1.94 -4.04 -1.07
N LEU A 83 3.09 -3.40 -1.20
CA LEU A 83 3.22 -2.03 -1.69
C LEU A 83 3.19 -2.04 -3.22
N ARG A 84 2.52 -1.03 -3.79
CA ARG A 84 2.57 -0.73 -5.21
C ARG A 84 3.91 -0.09 -5.55
N ASP A 85 4.37 -0.27 -6.77
CA ASP A 85 5.69 0.16 -7.22
C ASP A 85 5.97 1.64 -6.99
N PHE A 86 4.91 2.46 -7.05
CA PHE A 86 4.93 3.91 -6.93
C PHE A 86 4.63 4.42 -5.50
N GLU A 87 4.39 3.55 -4.53
CA GLU A 87 4.21 4.00 -3.14
C GLU A 87 5.55 4.43 -2.53
N VAL A 88 5.57 5.62 -1.91
CA VAL A 88 6.75 6.14 -1.20
C VAL A 88 6.88 5.45 0.15
N ILE A 89 7.99 4.75 0.38
CA ILE A 89 8.17 3.92 1.57
C ILE A 89 8.13 4.76 2.84
N LEU A 90 8.80 5.92 2.85
CA LEU A 90 8.83 6.78 4.01
C LEU A 90 7.45 7.35 4.36
N ASP A 91 6.56 7.55 3.38
CA ASP A 91 5.19 7.97 3.63
C ASP A 91 4.36 6.84 4.25
N VAL A 92 4.57 5.60 3.83
CA VAL A 92 3.97 4.43 4.50
C VAL A 92 4.44 4.35 5.96
N MET A 93 5.75 4.46 6.21
CA MET A 93 6.32 4.39 7.56
C MET A 93 5.86 5.53 8.48
N LYS A 94 5.56 6.71 7.94
CA LYS A 94 5.01 7.83 8.74
C LYS A 94 3.64 7.53 9.35
N THR A 95 2.90 6.56 8.80
CA THR A 95 1.61 6.10 9.34
C THR A 95 1.76 5.08 10.48
N TRP A 96 2.99 4.62 10.76
CA TRP A 96 3.25 3.69 11.85
C TRP A 96 3.30 4.42 13.19
N GLU A 97 2.78 3.77 14.22
CA GLU A 97 2.94 4.21 15.60
C GLU A 97 4.34 3.80 16.10
N ALA A 98 5.01 4.69 16.82
CA ALA A 98 6.42 4.52 17.20
C ALA A 98 6.67 3.36 18.19
N ASP A 99 5.65 2.94 18.92
CA ASP A 99 5.69 1.84 19.89
C ASP A 99 5.42 0.46 19.24
N LYS A 100 5.10 0.41 17.95
CA LYS A 100 4.74 -0.84 17.24
C LYS A 100 5.91 -1.40 16.45
N ASP A 101 6.03 -2.72 16.48
CA ASP A 101 7.08 -3.48 15.78
C ASP A 101 6.65 -3.84 14.33
N ASN A 102 6.20 -2.82 13.59
CA ASN A 102 5.87 -2.94 12.17
C ASN A 102 7.15 -3.09 11.33
N LYS A 103 7.07 -3.82 10.21
CA LYS A 103 8.25 -4.14 9.39
C LYS A 103 7.98 -3.97 7.90
N MET A 104 9.02 -3.57 7.17
CA MET A 104 9.06 -3.70 5.72
C MET A 104 9.66 -5.07 5.38
N ILE A 105 8.90 -5.92 4.70
CA ILE A 105 9.30 -7.29 4.35
C ILE A 105 9.25 -7.45 2.83
N CYS A 106 10.37 -7.80 2.21
CA CYS A 106 10.47 -8.15 0.81
C CYS A 106 10.32 -9.67 0.64
N LYS A 107 9.31 -10.10 -0.14
CA LYS A 107 9.06 -11.53 -0.42
C LYS A 107 8.42 -11.74 -1.79
N PRO A 108 8.47 -12.96 -2.35
CA PRO A 108 7.81 -13.26 -3.62
C PRO A 108 6.29 -13.12 -3.50
N PHE A 109 5.66 -12.51 -4.50
CA PHE A 109 4.21 -12.35 -4.57
C PHE A 109 3.67 -12.74 -5.94
N PRO A 110 2.81 -13.77 -6.05
CA PRO A 110 2.31 -14.25 -7.34
C PRO A 110 1.63 -13.17 -8.20
N ALA A 111 0.97 -12.20 -7.56
CA ALA A 111 0.23 -11.10 -8.17
C ALA A 111 1.04 -9.78 -8.27
N ARG A 112 2.38 -9.84 -8.27
CA ARG A 112 3.29 -8.68 -8.42
C ARG A 112 2.96 -7.77 -9.60
N ASN A 113 2.51 -8.35 -10.72
CA ASN A 113 2.19 -7.57 -11.93
C ASN A 113 1.04 -6.57 -11.69
N GLU A 114 0.10 -6.91 -10.80
CA GLU A 114 -1.03 -6.03 -10.42
C GLU A 114 -0.59 -4.78 -9.64
N LEU A 115 0.66 -4.72 -9.19
CA LEU A 115 1.21 -3.64 -8.37
C LEU A 115 1.95 -2.57 -9.18
N THR A 116 2.12 -2.81 -10.49
CA THR A 116 2.77 -1.86 -11.40
C THR A 116 1.87 -0.65 -11.66
N ALA A 117 2.47 0.51 -11.90
CA ALA A 117 1.71 1.71 -12.30
C ALA A 117 0.87 1.46 -13.56
N GLN A 118 1.44 0.73 -14.53
CA GLN A 118 0.78 0.41 -15.80
C GLN A 118 -0.49 -0.41 -15.59
N GLU A 119 -0.44 -1.48 -14.80
CA GLU A 119 -1.63 -2.31 -14.54
C GLU A 119 -2.68 -1.56 -13.74
N VAL A 120 -2.26 -0.75 -12.78
CA VAL A 120 -3.19 0.09 -12.02
C VAL A 120 -3.91 1.10 -12.94
N VAL A 121 -3.19 1.77 -13.84
CA VAL A 121 -3.80 2.68 -14.83
C VAL A 121 -4.73 1.94 -15.77
N ARG A 122 -4.33 0.74 -16.24
CA ARG A 122 -5.16 -0.12 -17.08
C ARG A 122 -6.46 -0.52 -16.38
N LEU A 123 -6.42 -0.80 -15.09
CA LEU A 123 -7.61 -1.13 -14.30
C LEU A 123 -8.53 0.07 -14.12
N VAL A 124 -7.99 1.27 -13.86
CA VAL A 124 -8.79 2.48 -13.66
C VAL A 124 -9.48 2.94 -14.95
N GLY A 125 -8.80 2.77 -16.09
CA GLY A 125 -9.30 3.16 -17.42
C GLY A 125 -9.15 4.65 -17.72
N PRO A 126 -9.45 5.08 -18.96
CA PRO A 126 -9.49 6.51 -19.30
C PRO A 126 -10.53 7.26 -18.44
N ALA A 127 -10.29 8.55 -18.21
CA ALA A 127 -11.26 9.38 -17.51
C ALA A 127 -12.62 9.35 -18.24
N GLY A 128 -13.67 8.92 -17.53
CA GLY A 128 -15.02 8.76 -18.09
C GLY A 128 -15.35 7.38 -18.65
N GLN A 129 -14.40 6.44 -18.67
CA GLN A 129 -14.63 5.04 -19.04
C GLN A 129 -14.30 4.13 -17.85
N GLU A 130 -15.33 3.62 -17.18
CA GLU A 130 -15.15 2.65 -16.10
C GLU A 130 -14.67 1.31 -16.69
N SER A 131 -13.38 0.98 -16.52
CA SER A 131 -12.84 -0.28 -17.06
C SER A 131 -12.76 -1.42 -16.05
N PHE A 132 -12.97 -1.17 -14.75
CA PHE A 132 -13.00 -2.23 -13.73
C PHE A 132 -14.41 -2.49 -13.21
N VAL A 133 -14.73 -3.77 -13.01
CA VAL A 133 -15.95 -4.18 -12.32
C VAL A 133 -15.79 -3.83 -10.85
N ARG A 134 -16.67 -2.97 -10.33
CA ARG A 134 -16.71 -2.66 -8.89
C ARG A 134 -17.16 -3.90 -8.12
N PRO A 135 -16.28 -4.50 -7.27
CA PRO A 135 -16.64 -5.69 -6.53
C PRO A 135 -17.84 -5.41 -5.63
N HIS A 136 -18.78 -6.33 -5.63
CA HIS A 136 -19.95 -6.31 -4.77
C HIS A 136 -20.38 -7.75 -4.50
N GLY A 137 -20.98 -7.99 -3.34
CA GLY A 137 -21.38 -9.34 -2.97
C GLY A 137 -21.42 -9.58 -1.47
N TRP A 138 -21.83 -10.78 -1.11
CA TRP A 138 -21.91 -11.21 0.27
C TRP A 138 -20.53 -11.53 0.84
N VAL A 139 -20.17 -10.85 1.92
CA VAL A 139 -18.93 -11.03 2.67
C VAL A 139 -19.25 -11.20 4.16
N HIS A 140 -18.27 -11.57 4.97
CA HIS A 140 -18.43 -11.57 6.42
C HIS A 140 -17.49 -10.54 7.03
N ILE A 141 -18.07 -9.62 7.82
CA ILE A 141 -17.36 -8.50 8.42
C ILE A 141 -17.29 -8.70 9.93
N GLU A 142 -16.11 -8.52 10.53
CA GLU A 142 -15.97 -8.47 11.98
C GLU A 142 -16.42 -7.10 12.48
N MET A 143 -17.57 -7.05 13.17
CA MET A 143 -18.12 -5.78 13.69
C MET A 143 -17.67 -5.47 15.10
N LYS A 144 -17.27 -6.51 15.85
CA LYS A 144 -16.65 -6.44 17.18
C LYS A 144 -15.71 -7.63 17.27
N LYS A 145 -14.71 -7.58 18.16
CA LYS A 145 -13.79 -8.68 18.41
C LYS A 145 -14.51 -10.04 18.53
N SER A 146 -14.16 -10.95 17.63
CA SER A 146 -14.72 -12.30 17.47
C SER A 146 -16.21 -12.38 17.13
N LYS A 147 -16.87 -11.26 16.80
CA LYS A 147 -18.28 -11.18 16.39
C LYS A 147 -18.37 -10.79 14.92
N TRP A 148 -18.52 -11.82 14.10
CA TRP A 148 -18.63 -11.72 12.65
C TRP A 148 -20.09 -11.72 12.22
N VAL A 149 -20.42 -10.87 11.25
CA VAL A 149 -21.75 -10.82 10.62
C VAL A 149 -21.58 -10.84 9.12
N LYS A 150 -22.47 -11.60 8.44
CA LYS A 150 -22.53 -11.56 6.99
C LYS A 150 -23.22 -10.27 6.55
N ARG A 151 -22.65 -9.65 5.52
CA ARG A 151 -23.11 -8.39 4.96
C ARG A 151 -22.97 -8.40 3.45
N TYR A 152 -23.87 -7.72 2.75
CA TYR A 152 -23.66 -7.43 1.33
C TYR A 152 -22.79 -6.18 1.23
N LEU A 153 -21.56 -6.34 0.78
CA LEU A 153 -20.59 -5.26 0.59
C LEU A 153 -20.71 -4.74 -0.84
N HIS A 154 -20.60 -3.43 -1.03
CA HIS A 154 -20.41 -2.83 -2.34
C HIS A 154 -19.46 -1.63 -2.24
N ILE A 155 -18.56 -1.51 -3.21
CA ILE A 155 -17.60 -0.40 -3.29
C ILE A 155 -18.11 0.65 -4.26
N THR A 156 -17.90 1.91 -3.90
CA THR A 156 -17.98 3.08 -4.79
C THR A 156 -16.60 3.74 -4.89
N ASP A 157 -16.48 4.75 -5.75
CA ASP A 157 -15.22 5.48 -5.90
C ASP A 157 -14.78 6.20 -4.61
N THR A 158 -15.71 6.47 -3.70
CA THR A 158 -15.48 7.29 -2.49
C THR A 158 -15.68 6.54 -1.19
N ALA A 159 -16.41 5.44 -1.19
CA ALA A 159 -16.83 4.75 0.02
C ALA A 159 -17.07 3.26 -0.18
N VAL A 160 -16.99 2.52 0.93
CA VAL A 160 -17.36 1.10 1.03
C VAL A 160 -18.61 0.99 1.89
N TYR A 161 -19.65 0.34 1.39
CA TYR A 161 -20.95 0.21 2.05
C TYR A 161 -21.29 -1.26 2.35
N HIS A 162 -22.11 -1.51 3.39
CA HIS A 162 -22.51 -2.87 3.78
C HIS A 162 -23.96 -3.01 4.35
N SER A 163 -24.70 -4.10 4.06
CA SER A 163 -26.11 -4.35 4.52
C SER A 163 -26.36 -5.76 5.12
N LYS A 164 -27.38 -6.01 5.96
CA LYS A 164 -27.49 -7.17 6.92
C LYS A 164 -28.02 -8.50 6.33
N ASP A 165 -27.32 -9.61 6.60
CA ASP A 165 -27.86 -10.96 6.97
C ASP A 165 -26.74 -11.96 7.29
N ALA A 166 -26.85 -12.81 8.34
CA ALA A 166 -25.76 -13.22 9.26
C ALA A 166 -25.11 -14.64 9.14
N LYS A 167 -23.82 -14.78 9.55
CA LYS A 167 -23.18 -15.79 10.47
C LYS A 167 -21.63 -15.59 10.56
N LYS A 168 -20.88 -16.48 11.25
CA LYS A 168 -19.43 -16.41 11.62
C LYS A 168 -18.48 -16.22 10.42
N ALA A 169 -17.18 -15.90 10.62
CA ALA A 169 -16.15 -15.96 9.57
C ALA A 169 -16.14 -17.36 8.90
N PRO A 170 -16.66 -17.54 7.68
CA PRO A 170 -16.91 -18.87 7.13
C PRO A 170 -15.77 -19.38 6.26
N THR A 171 -14.83 -18.51 5.91
CA THR A 171 -13.76 -18.85 4.97
C THR A 171 -12.43 -18.29 5.44
N LYS A 172 -11.36 -18.85 4.87
CA LYS A 172 -9.99 -18.36 5.03
C LYS A 172 -9.64 -17.19 4.09
N PHE A 173 -10.56 -16.77 3.22
CA PHE A 173 -10.31 -15.78 2.17
C PHE A 173 -10.62 -14.37 2.68
N GLY A 174 -9.86 -13.93 3.69
CA GLY A 174 -10.04 -12.65 4.36
C GLY A 174 -9.12 -11.54 3.85
N PHE A 175 -9.56 -10.29 4.01
CA PHE A 175 -8.76 -9.07 3.92
C PHE A 175 -9.21 -8.07 5.00
N ALA A 176 -8.44 -7.00 5.20
CA ALA A 176 -8.81 -5.93 6.13
C ALA A 176 -8.70 -4.55 5.46
N LEU A 177 -9.56 -3.64 5.87
CA LEU A 177 -9.47 -2.22 5.56
C LEU A 177 -9.03 -1.50 6.82
N LYS A 178 -7.80 -0.98 6.82
CA LYS A 178 -7.21 -0.24 7.95
C LYS A 178 -7.05 1.22 7.55
N SER A 179 -7.34 2.15 8.47
CA SER A 179 -7.04 3.56 8.25
C SER A 179 -5.53 3.82 8.10
N SER A 180 -5.19 4.79 7.25
CA SER A 180 -3.84 5.35 7.14
C SER A 180 -3.56 6.44 8.18
N ASP A 181 -4.59 6.93 8.87
CA ASP A 181 -4.44 7.89 9.95
C ASP A 181 -3.95 7.20 11.23
N ARG A 182 -3.45 7.99 12.18
CA ARG A 182 -2.92 7.48 13.45
C ARG A 182 -4.05 6.96 14.33
N ILE A 183 -3.84 5.79 14.96
CA ILE A 183 -4.89 5.07 15.69
C ILE A 183 -5.47 5.88 16.85
N HIS A 184 -4.66 6.73 17.48
CA HIS A 184 -5.09 7.58 18.60
C HIS A 184 -6.04 8.72 18.19
N LEU A 185 -6.26 8.94 16.89
CA LEU A 185 -7.25 9.89 16.38
C LEU A 185 -8.67 9.29 16.37
N PHE A 186 -8.82 8.01 16.69
CA PHE A 186 -10.09 7.30 16.68
C PHE A 186 -10.60 7.11 18.12
N GLU A 187 -11.88 7.43 18.34
CA GLU A 187 -12.52 7.30 19.66
C GLU A 187 -12.76 5.83 20.03
N THR A 188 -13.02 4.98 19.02
CA THR A 188 -13.29 3.54 19.19
C THR A 188 -12.50 2.70 18.20
N PRO A 189 -11.15 2.63 18.31
CA PRO A 189 -10.29 1.98 17.32
C PRO A 189 -10.69 0.54 16.96
N GLU A 190 -11.23 -0.22 17.92
CA GLU A 190 -11.75 -1.57 17.69
C GLU A 190 -12.93 -1.65 16.70
N ASP A 191 -13.67 -0.56 16.53
CA ASP A 191 -14.89 -0.48 15.74
C ASP A 191 -14.71 0.34 14.44
N ASP A 192 -13.76 1.28 14.39
CA ASP A 192 -13.62 2.27 13.29
C ASP A 192 -12.22 2.36 12.63
N TYR A 193 -11.16 1.83 13.25
CA TYR A 193 -9.80 1.93 12.72
C TYR A 193 -9.46 0.81 11.73
N ILE A 194 -10.00 -0.39 11.96
CA ILE A 194 -9.79 -1.56 11.11
C ILE A 194 -11.06 -2.38 10.96
N HIS A 195 -11.38 -2.76 9.72
CA HIS A 195 -12.50 -3.63 9.39
C HIS A 195 -12.00 -4.89 8.72
N TYR A 196 -12.27 -6.05 9.31
CA TYR A 196 -11.96 -7.35 8.71
C TYR A 196 -13.13 -7.85 7.87
N ILE A 197 -12.84 -8.37 6.67
CA ILE A 197 -13.82 -8.77 5.66
C ILE A 197 -13.38 -10.13 5.08
N CYS A 198 -14.28 -11.08 4.84
CA CYS A 198 -13.93 -12.31 4.10
C CYS A 198 -14.95 -12.69 3.01
N THR A 199 -14.45 -13.28 1.94
CA THR A 199 -15.20 -13.68 0.73
C THR A 199 -15.46 -15.18 0.71
N ASP A 200 -16.33 -15.67 -0.16
CA ASP A 200 -16.64 -17.10 -0.29
C ASP A 200 -15.50 -17.93 -0.93
N SER A 201 -14.69 -17.30 -1.79
CA SER A 201 -13.65 -17.93 -2.60
C SER A 201 -12.39 -17.07 -2.70
N GLY A 202 -11.26 -17.71 -3.03
CA GLY A 202 -10.00 -17.01 -3.30
C GLY A 202 -10.03 -16.17 -4.58
N GLU A 203 -10.89 -16.52 -5.54
CA GLU A 203 -11.13 -15.71 -6.73
C GLU A 203 -11.84 -14.40 -6.38
N SER A 204 -12.94 -14.48 -5.63
CA SER A 204 -13.64 -13.30 -5.11
C SER A 204 -12.71 -12.40 -4.30
N LEU A 205 -11.86 -12.97 -3.44
CA LEU A 205 -10.85 -12.20 -2.70
C LEU A 205 -9.94 -11.39 -3.64
N ARG A 206 -9.44 -12.01 -4.72
CA ARG A 206 -8.59 -11.31 -5.69
C ARG A 206 -9.34 -10.17 -6.38
N GLU A 207 -10.58 -10.39 -6.79
CA GLU A 207 -11.44 -9.36 -7.41
C GLU A 207 -11.67 -8.18 -6.45
N TRP A 208 -12.02 -8.47 -5.19
CA TRP A 208 -12.19 -7.47 -4.14
C TRP A 208 -10.93 -6.64 -3.93
N LEU A 209 -9.77 -7.28 -3.79
CA LEU A 209 -8.49 -6.59 -3.60
C LEU A 209 -8.12 -5.74 -4.83
N ALA A 210 -8.31 -6.25 -6.05
CA ALA A 210 -8.05 -5.50 -7.28
C ALA A 210 -8.95 -4.26 -7.39
N GLY A 211 -10.25 -4.40 -7.13
CA GLY A 211 -11.20 -3.29 -7.16
C GLY A 211 -10.94 -2.22 -6.10
N LEU A 212 -10.61 -2.62 -4.86
CA LEU A 212 -10.22 -1.69 -3.79
C LEU A 212 -8.96 -0.90 -4.14
N ARG A 213 -7.95 -1.56 -4.70
CA ARG A 213 -6.71 -0.92 -5.16
C ARG A 213 -6.99 0.10 -6.25
N ALA A 214 -7.81 -0.26 -7.25
CA ALA A 214 -8.20 0.63 -8.33
C ALA A 214 -9.00 1.85 -7.82
N ALA A 215 -9.99 1.64 -6.96
CA ALA A 215 -10.81 2.69 -6.37
C ALA A 215 -9.96 3.71 -5.59
N LYS A 216 -9.04 3.24 -4.72
CA LYS A 216 -8.15 4.13 -3.96
C LYS A 216 -7.26 4.99 -4.87
N VAL A 217 -6.73 4.41 -5.94
CA VAL A 217 -5.89 5.16 -6.89
C VAL A 217 -6.71 6.17 -7.66
N ARG A 218 -7.90 5.79 -8.12
CA ARG A 218 -8.82 6.70 -8.81
C ARG A 218 -9.22 7.88 -7.92
N TYR A 219 -9.56 7.65 -6.66
CA TYR A 219 -9.82 8.72 -5.70
C TYR A 219 -8.63 9.69 -5.61
N ASN A 220 -7.41 9.19 -5.45
CA ASN A 220 -6.21 10.03 -5.37
C ASN A 220 -5.96 10.81 -6.67
N LEU A 221 -6.16 10.19 -7.84
CA LEU A 221 -6.06 10.88 -9.13
C LEU A 221 -7.12 11.98 -9.28
N LEU A 222 -8.35 11.75 -8.84
CA LEU A 222 -9.43 12.74 -8.89
C LEU A 222 -9.20 13.88 -7.87
N ALA A 223 -8.78 13.54 -6.64
CA ALA A 223 -8.42 14.52 -5.62
C ALA A 223 -7.25 15.41 -6.05
N SER A 224 -6.27 14.84 -6.75
CA SER A 224 -5.12 15.58 -7.31
C SER A 224 -5.49 16.46 -8.50
N ARG A 225 -6.67 16.25 -9.11
CA ARG A 225 -7.20 17.06 -10.23
C ARG A 225 -8.11 18.21 -9.78
N ASN A 226 -8.46 18.29 -8.48
CA ASN A 226 -9.29 19.35 -7.90
C ASN A 226 -8.47 20.48 -7.24
N ILE A 227 -7.46 21.00 -7.95
CA ILE A 227 -7.08 22.43 -7.83
C ILE A 227 -7.61 23.14 -9.07
N LEU A 228 -8.93 23.27 -9.15
CA LEU A 228 -9.57 24.42 -9.78
C LEU A 228 -10.73 24.80 -8.87
N SER A 229 -10.63 26.02 -8.35
CA SER A 229 -11.61 26.70 -7.53
C SER A 229 -12.99 26.73 -8.18
N ILE A 230 -14.02 26.81 -7.34
CA ILE A 230 -14.86 28.02 -7.33
C ILE A 230 -14.68 28.66 -5.95
#